data_AF-A0AA95MZU8-F1
#
_entry.id   AF-A0AA95MZU8-F1
#
_cell.length_a   1.000
_cell.length_b   1.000
_cell.length_c   1.000
_cell.angle_alpha   90.00
_cell.angle_beta   90.00
_cell.angle_gamma   90.00
#
_symmetry.space_group_name_H-M   'P 1'
#
loop_
_entity.id
_entity.type
_entity.pdbx_description
1 polymer ?
#
loop_
_entity_poly.entity_id
_entity_poly.type
_entity_poly.pdbx_seq_one_letter_code
_entity_poly.pdbx_strand_id
1 'polypeptide(L)' 'MQIFNKIALFFVVLYSVIIILNTYLGETERVQSNVIYFLMNGFAYIVSAMEMEKRKVELSKI' A
#
# COMPACT_ATOMS: atom_id res chain seq x y z
N MET A 1 -4.40 12.42 9.05
CA MET A 1 -5.27 12.29 7.87
C MET A 1 -4.54 12.59 6.56
N GLN A 2 -3.93 13.77 6.38
CA GLN A 2 -3.34 14.16 5.08
C GLN A 2 -2.19 13.25 4.58
N ILE A 3 -1.30 12.78 5.47
CA ILE A 3 -0.20 11.86 5.11
C ILE A 3 -0.72 10.47 4.71
N PHE A 4 -1.67 9.91 5.46
CA PHE A 4 -2.31 8.64 5.12
C PHE A 4 -2.99 8.71 3.75
N ASN A 5 -3.70 9.81 3.45
CA ASN A 5 -4.33 9.98 2.14
C ASN A 5 -3.30 10.05 1.00
N LYS A 6 -2.15 10.71 1.22
CA LYS A 6 -1.06 10.75 0.23
C LYS A 6 -0.44 9.36 -0.01
N ILE A 7 -0.25 8.58 1.05
CA ILE A 7 0.28 7.20 0.94
C ILE A 7 -0.74 6.30 0.25
N ALA A 8 -2.02 6.36 0.61
CA ALA A 8 -3.08 5.63 -0.06
C ALA A 8 -3.14 5.97 -1.56
N LEU A 9 -3.08 7.26 -1.91
CA LEU A 9 -3.08 7.70 -3.30
C LEU A 9 -1.88 7.16 -4.08
N PHE A 10 -0.69 7.14 -3.48
CA PHE A 10 0.50 6.56 -4.10
C PHE A 10 0.31 5.07 -4.42
N PHE A 11 -0.20 4.29 -3.48
CA PHE A 11 -0.46 2.86 -3.70
C PHE A 11 -1.54 2.62 -4.77
N VAL A 12 -2.59 3.44 -4.83
CA VAL A 12 -3.62 3.37 -5.88
C VAL A 12 -3.00 3.61 -7.25
N VAL A 13 -2.20 4.67 -7.41
CA VAL A 13 -1.56 4.99 -8.70
C VAL A 13 -0.58 3.90 -9.11
N LEU A 14 0.26 3.43 -8.18
CA LEU A 14 1.23 2.36 -8.42
C LEU A 14 0.53 1.07 -8.87
N TYR A 15 -0.56 0.71 -8.19
CA TYR A 15 -1.38 -0.45 -8.52
C TYR A 15 -2.00 -0.35 -9.92
N SER A 16 -2.56 0.82 -10.26
CA SER A 16 -3.12 1.06 -11.60
C SER A 16 -2.07 0.90 -12.70
N VAL A 17 -0.86 1.44 -12.52
CA VAL A 17 0.23 1.29 -13.48
C VAL A 17 0.61 -0.18 -13.65
N ILE A 18 0.74 -0.92 -12.54
CA ILE A 18 1.09 -2.34 -12.56
C ILE A 18 0.03 -3.17 -13.27
N ILE A 19 -1.27 -2.94 -13.00
CA ILE A 19 -2.35 -3.65 -13.70
C ILE A 19 -2.30 -3.37 -15.19
N ILE A 20 -2.15 -2.11 -15.58
CA ILE A 20 -2.09 -1.72 -16.99
C ILE A 20 -0.93 -2.45 -17.68
N LEU A 21 0.28 -2.38 -17.10
CA LEU A 21 1.45 -3.07 -17.66
C LEU A 21 1.23 -4.58 -17.79
N ASN A 22 0.71 -5.24 -16.74
CA ASN A 22 0.43 -6.68 -16.78
C ASN A 22 -0.62 -7.06 -17.84
N THR A 23 -1.66 -6.22 -18.00
CA THR A 23 -2.71 -6.43 -19.00
C THR A 23 -2.16 -6.33 -20.42
N TYR A 24 -1.24 -5.39 -20.68
CA TYR A 24 -0.61 -5.22 -21.99
C TYR A 24 0.49 -6.25 -22.29
N LEU A 25 1.18 -6.74 -21.26
CA LEU A 25 2.25 -7.73 -21.40
C LEU A 25 1.74 -9.18 -21.48
N GLY A 26 0.43 -9.39 -21.30
CA GLY A 26 -0.18 -10.72 -21.36
C GLY A 26 0.31 -11.66 -20.25
N GLU A 27 0.76 -11.10 -19.11
CA GLU A 27 1.27 -11.91 -18.01
C GLU A 27 0.18 -12.77 -17.37
N THR A 28 0.57 -13.95 -16.91
CA THR A 28 -0.33 -14.93 -16.28
C THR A 28 -0.94 -14.40 -14.97
N GLU A 29 -2.22 -14.69 -14.73
CA GLU A 29 -3.00 -14.29 -13.53
C GLU A 29 -2.26 -14.52 -12.19
N ARG A 30 -1.35 -15.49 -12.15
CA ARG A 30 -0.57 -15.86 -10.97
C ARG A 30 0.49 -14.81 -10.60
N VAL A 31 1.19 -14.22 -11.57
CA VAL A 31 2.19 -13.16 -11.30
C VAL A 31 1.47 -11.88 -10.88
N GLN A 32 0.39 -11.53 -11.58
CA GLN A 32 -0.49 -10.44 -11.18
C GLN A 32 -0.96 -10.63 -9.72
N SER A 33 -1.49 -11.79 -9.37
CA SER A 33 -1.92 -12.09 -8.00
C SER A 33 -0.79 -11.93 -6.97
N ASN A 34 0.42 -12.43 -7.26
CA ASN A 34 1.57 -12.28 -6.35
C ASN A 34 1.96 -10.81 -6.12
N VAL A 35 1.92 -9.99 -7.18
CA VAL A 35 2.20 -8.55 -7.07
C VAL A 35 1.11 -7.84 -6.26
N ILE A 36 -0.16 -8.19 -6.46
CA ILE A 36 -1.28 -7.67 -5.67
C ILE A 36 -1.08 -8.02 -4.19
N TYR A 37 -0.80 -9.28 -3.87
CA TYR A 37 -0.55 -9.70 -2.49
C TYR A 37 0.62 -8.97 -1.87
N PHE A 38 1.74 -8.81 -2.59
CA PHE A 38 2.89 -8.08 -2.09
C PHE A 38 2.54 -6.61 -1.78
N LEU A 39 1.85 -5.93 -2.70
CA LEU A 39 1.46 -4.53 -2.52
C LEU A 39 0.47 -4.34 -1.37
N MET A 40 -0.53 -5.20 -1.24
CA MET A 40 -1.51 -5.13 -0.16
C MET A 40 -0.87 -5.36 1.21
N ASN A 41 0.01 -6.37 1.33
CA ASN A 41 0.74 -6.62 2.57
C ASN A 41 1.68 -5.46 2.92
N GLY A 42 2.39 -4.90 1.94
CA GLY A 42 3.23 -3.71 2.13
C GLY A 42 2.43 -2.49 2.57
N PHE A 43 1.27 -2.24 1.96
CA PHE A 43 0.37 -1.16 2.34
C PHE A 43 -0.12 -1.32 3.79
N ALA A 44 -0.61 -2.50 4.14
CA ALA A 44 -1.09 -2.81 5.49
C ALA A 44 0.01 -2.62 6.54
N TYR A 45 1.24 -3.06 6.25
CA TYR A 45 2.39 -2.87 7.13
C TYR A 45 2.69 -1.38 7.37
N ILE A 46 2.78 -0.58 6.30
CA ILE A 46 3.10 0.86 6.42
C ILE A 46 2.02 1.60 7.21
N VAL A 47 0.74 1.35 6.89
CA VAL A 47 -0.40 1.96 7.60
C VAL A 47 -0.36 1.61 9.09
N SER A 48 -0.14 0.33 9.41
CA SER A 48 -0.09 -0.16 10.79
C SER A 48 1.10 0.43 11.57
N ALA A 49 2.27 0.54 10.94
CA ALA A 49 3.46 1.13 11.56
C ALA A 49 3.25 2.61 11.89
N MET A 50 2.68 3.38 10.96
CA MET A 50 2.37 4.79 11.19
C MET A 50 1.29 5.00 12.27
N GLU A 51 0.29 4.12 12.33
CA GLU A 51 -0.73 4.18 13.37
C GLU A 51 -0.14 3.86 14.76
N MET A 52 0.76 2.87 14.85
CA MET A 52 1.51 2.60 16.07
C MET A 52 2.35 3.79 16.51
N GLU A 53 3.04 4.45 15.58
CA GLU A 53 3.88 5.61 15.89
C GLU A 53 3.04 6.79 16.38
N LYS A 54 1.89 7.04 15.75
CA LYS A 54 0.91 8.02 16.24
C LYS A 54 0.41 7.68 17.65
N ARG A 55 0.08 6.42 17.92
CA ARG A 55 -0.34 5.94 19.26
C ARG A 55 0.75 6.14 20.31
N LYS A 56 2.02 5.86 19.99
CA LYS A 56 3.15 6.09 20.92
C LYS A 56 3.27 7.56 21.31
N VAL A 57 3.14 8.47 20.34
CA VAL A 57 3.18 9.92 20.58
C VAL A 57 1.99 10.40 21.41
N GLU A 58 0.81 9.79 21.27
CA GLU A 58 -0.36 10.11 22.09
C GLU A 58 -0.20 9.63 23.54
N LEU A 59 0.30 8.40 23.72
CA LEU A 59 0.53 7.81 25.05
C LEU A 59 1.67 8.48 25.82
N SER A 60 2.68 9.03 25.14
CA SER A 60 3.80 9.73 25.80
C SER A 60 3.47 11.15 26.27
N LYS A 61 2.27 11.66 25.97
CA LYS A 61 1.79 12.99 26.38
C LYS A 61 0.91 12.95 27.63
N ILE A 62 0.67 11.75 28.18
CA ILE A 62 -0.05 11.49 29.43
C ILE A 62 0.98 11.23 30.52
#